data_AF-A0A7I8ESB8-F1
#
_entry.id   AF-A0A7I8ESB8-F1
#
_cell.length_a   1.000
_cell.length_b   1.000
_cell.length_c   1.000
_cell.angle_alpha   90.00
_cell.angle_beta   90.00
_cell.angle_gamma   90.00
#
_symmetry.space_group_name_H-M   'P 1'
#
loop_
_entity.id
_entity.type
_entity.pdbx_description
1 polymer ?
#
loop_
_entity_poly.entity_id
_entity_poly.type
_entity_poly.pdbx_seq_one_letter_code
_entity_poly.pdbx_strand_id
1 'polypeptide(L)'
;MSVGNVNMGIGGSLNIHDFSSLMLSLALLMNLQNELQSLLDSSLPNLNNNVSLSVSGTTVQSVMNNYPAWMNQIAGVLADLQSLYNYLSPIAHAVNTSH
;
A
#
# COMPACT_ATOMS: atom_id res chain seq x y z
N MET A 1 13.38 14.10 28.48
CA MET A 1 12.85 13.03 27.62
C MET A 1 13.26 13.35 26.19
N SER A 2 14.06 12.49 25.56
CA SER A 2 14.61 12.72 24.22
C SER A 2 13.57 12.34 23.17
N VAL A 3 13.28 13.25 22.24
CA VAL A 3 12.29 13.08 21.17
C VAL A 3 13.03 12.59 19.93
N GLY A 4 12.73 11.37 19.47
CA GLY A 4 13.21 10.86 18.20
C GLY A 4 12.27 11.29 17.08
N ASN A 5 12.52 12.44 16.45
CA ASN A 5 11.81 12.82 15.23
C ASN A 5 12.38 12.03 14.05
N VAL A 6 11.60 11.08 13.53
CA VAL A 6 11.86 10.48 12.21
C VAL A 6 11.07 11.27 11.18
N ASN A 7 11.76 12.14 10.46
CA ASN A 7 11.21 12.89 9.34
C ASN A 7 11.29 12.02 8.07
N MET A 8 10.18 11.44 7.65
CA MET A 8 10.06 10.76 6.35
C MET A 8 9.38 11.72 5.39
N GLY A 9 10.17 12.28 4.47
CA GLY A 9 9.67 13.13 3.40
C GLY A 9 8.53 12.43 2.64
N ILE A 10 7.50 13.21 2.30
CA ILE A 10 6.23 12.78 1.68
C ILE A 10 5.25 12.08 2.66
N GLY A 11 5.28 12.46 3.95
CA GLY A 11 4.28 13.39 4.49
C GLY A 11 2.95 12.88 5.08
N GLY A 12 2.76 11.59 5.37
CA GLY A 12 1.75 11.13 6.33
C GLY A 12 2.42 10.56 7.57
N SER A 13 2.32 11.20 8.73
CA SER A 13 2.83 10.61 9.98
C SER A 13 1.77 9.70 10.60
N LEU A 14 2.12 8.42 10.80
CA LEU A 14 1.31 7.49 11.58
C LEU A 14 1.61 7.72 13.06
N ASN A 15 0.94 8.69 13.67
CA ASN A 15 1.22 9.09 15.05
C ASN A 15 0.30 8.31 16.01
N ILE A 16 0.70 7.09 16.40
CA ILE A 16 -0.07 6.26 17.34
C ILE A 16 0.21 6.75 18.77
N HIS A 17 -0.42 7.87 19.15
CA HIS A 17 -0.32 8.43 20.52
C HIS A 17 -1.54 8.06 21.40
N ASP A 18 -2.65 7.65 20.79
CA ASP A 18 -3.89 7.23 21.46
C ASP A 18 -4.72 6.26 20.59
N PHE A 19 -5.75 5.65 21.18
CA PHE A 19 -6.63 4.67 20.53
C PHE A 19 -7.33 5.21 19.28
N SER A 20 -7.75 6.47 19.30
CA SER A 20 -8.37 7.16 18.15
C SER A 20 -7.42 7.24 16.95
N SER A 21 -6.15 7.52 17.22
CA SER A 21 -5.09 7.58 16.20
C SER A 21 -4.79 6.19 15.60
N LEU A 22 -4.90 5.11 16.39
CA LEU A 22 -4.81 3.74 15.89
C LEU A 22 -5.98 3.40 14.96
N MET A 23 -7.21 3.78 15.31
CA MET A 23 -8.39 3.56 14.47
C MET A 23 -8.29 4.32 13.13
N LEU A 24 -7.84 5.58 13.17
CA LEU A 24 -7.57 6.36 11.96
C LEU A 24 -6.49 5.71 11.09
N SER A 25 -5.42 5.22 11.73
CA SER A 25 -4.32 4.52 11.06
C SER A 25 -4.80 3.25 10.35
N LEU A 26 -5.67 2.46 10.97
CA LEU A 26 -6.28 1.27 10.38
C LEU A 26 -7.16 1.60 9.17
N ALA A 27 -7.94 2.68 9.25
CA ALA A 27 -8.76 3.15 8.12
C ALA A 27 -7.90 3.59 6.92
N LEU A 28 -6.80 4.32 7.17
CA LEU A 28 -5.83 4.69 6.14
C LEU A 28 -5.18 3.46 5.52
N LEU A 29 -4.85 2.45 6.32
CA LEU A 29 -4.27 1.19 5.86
C LEU A 29 -5.22 0.44 4.92
N MET A 30 -6.52 0.38 5.24
CA MET A 30 -7.54 -0.20 4.36
C MET A 30 -7.67 0.55 3.03
N ASN A 31 -7.66 1.89 3.06
CA ASN A 31 -7.72 2.69 1.84
C ASN A 31 -6.51 2.41 0.94
N LEU A 32 -5.30 2.36 1.51
CA LEU A 32 -4.08 2.05 0.76
C LEU A 32 -4.13 0.63 0.16
N GLN A 33 -4.65 -0.36 0.89
CA GLN A 33 -4.84 -1.71 0.34
C GLN A 33 -5.79 -1.71 -0.87
N ASN A 34 -6.90 -0.97 -0.81
CA ASN A 34 -7.84 -0.86 -1.92
C ASN A 34 -7.20 -0.19 -3.15
N GLU A 35 -6.39 0.84 -2.95
CA GLU A 35 -5.66 1.51 -4.04
C GLU A 35 -4.64 0.57 -4.71
N LEU A 36 -3.87 -0.17 -3.92
CA LEU A 36 -2.89 -1.13 -4.43
C LEU A 36 -3.57 -2.31 -5.15
N GLN A 37 -4.71 -2.79 -4.63
CA GLN A 37 -5.50 -3.81 -5.30
C GLN A 37 -6.02 -3.31 -6.65
N SER A 38 -6.55 -2.09 -6.72
CA SER A 38 -6.99 -1.45 -7.98
C SER A 38 -5.84 -1.28 -8.98
N LEU A 39 -4.64 -0.98 -8.49
CA LEU A 39 -3.43 -0.89 -9.31
C LEU A 39 -3.07 -2.24 -9.96
N LEU A 40 -3.17 -3.34 -9.20
CA LEU A 40 -2.91 -4.70 -9.67
C LEU A 40 -4.00 -5.22 -10.64
N ASP A 41 -5.27 -4.99 -10.32
CA ASP A 41 -6.38 -5.60 -11.06
C ASP A 41 -6.70 -4.88 -12.37
N SER A 42 -6.44 -3.57 -12.43
CA SER A 42 -6.87 -2.72 -13.55
C SER A 42 -5.74 -1.93 -14.17
N SER A 43 -5.07 -1.09 -13.38
CA SER A 43 -4.20 -0.04 -13.95
C SER A 43 -2.96 -0.61 -14.63
N LEU A 44 -2.27 -1.56 -13.99
CA LEU A 44 -1.09 -2.22 -14.57
C LEU A 44 -1.44 -3.11 -15.78
N PRO A 45 -2.46 -3.99 -15.72
CA PRO A 45 -2.90 -4.74 -16.89
C PRO A 45 -3.28 -3.85 -18.07
N ASN A 46 -4.02 -2.76 -17.84
CA ASN A 46 -4.39 -1.80 -18.89
C ASN A 46 -3.16 -1.11 -19.50
N LEU A 47 -2.18 -0.71 -18.67
CA LEU A 47 -0.92 -0.16 -19.16
C LEU A 47 -0.19 -1.17 -20.06
N ASN A 48 -0.06 -2.42 -19.61
CA ASN A 48 0.61 -3.47 -20.38
C ASN A 48 -0.09 -3.74 -21.71
N ASN A 49 -1.43 -3.84 -21.69
CA ASN A 49 -2.23 -4.02 -22.90
C ASN A 49 -2.05 -2.86 -23.89
N ASN A 50 -2.20 -1.61 -23.43
CA ASN A 50 -2.06 -0.42 -24.27
C ASN A 50 -0.64 -0.29 -24.86
N VAL A 51 0.38 -0.60 -24.07
CA VAL A 51 1.78 -0.55 -24.52
C VAL A 51 2.07 -1.65 -25.54
N SER A 52 1.57 -2.87 -25.32
CA SER A 52 1.74 -3.99 -26.26
C SER A 52 1.10 -3.75 -27.64
N LEU A 53 0.06 -2.91 -27.70
CA LEU A 53 -0.63 -2.52 -28.95
C LEU A 53 0.04 -1.36 -29.69
N SER A 54 1.03 -0.70 -29.09
CA SER A 54 1.74 0.45 -29.68
C SER A 54 2.89 0.02 -30.61
N VAL A 55 3.38 0.94 -31.46
CA VAL A 55 4.48 0.67 -32.42
C VAL A 55 5.72 0.21 -31.65
N SER A 56 6.31 -0.91 -32.09
CA SER A 56 7.43 -1.56 -31.44
C SER A 56 8.67 -0.65 -31.34
N GLY A 57 9.20 -0.51 -30.12
CA GLY A 57 10.37 0.29 -29.81
C GLY A 57 10.99 -0.11 -28.47
N THR A 58 12.21 0.33 -28.20
CA THR A 58 12.95 -0.02 -26.98
C THR A 58 12.22 0.35 -25.69
N THR A 59 11.42 1.41 -25.71
CA THR A 59 10.56 1.83 -24.58
C THR A 59 9.44 0.82 -24.29
N VAL A 60 8.78 0.30 -25.33
CA VAL A 60 7.72 -0.73 -25.21
C VAL A 60 8.31 -2.00 -24.59
N GLN A 61 9.48 -2.42 -25.08
CA GLN A 61 10.17 -3.60 -24.56
C GLN A 61 10.58 -3.42 -23.10
N SER A 62 11.07 -2.24 -22.72
CA SER A 62 11.43 -1.93 -21.33
C SER A 62 10.21 -2.04 -20.39
N VAL A 63 9.06 -1.50 -20.78
CA VAL A 63 7.82 -1.60 -19.97
C VAL A 63 7.38 -3.06 -19.83
N MET A 64 7.35 -3.83 -20.92
CA MET A 64 6.97 -5.24 -20.88
C MET A 64 7.91 -6.08 -20.01
N ASN A 65 9.22 -5.80 -20.05
CA ASN A 65 10.21 -6.52 -19.25
C ASN A 65 10.09 -6.20 -17.75
N ASN A 66 9.72 -4.96 -17.39
CA ASN A 66 9.57 -4.54 -15.99
C ASN A 66 8.19 -4.87 -15.40
N TYR A 67 7.18 -5.08 -16.23
CA TYR A 67 5.80 -5.34 -15.79
C TYR A 67 5.68 -6.47 -14.75
N PRO A 68 6.29 -7.67 -14.93
CA PRO A 68 6.22 -8.73 -13.92
C PRO A 68 6.87 -8.33 -12.59
N ALA A 69 7.94 -7.54 -12.63
CA ALA A 69 8.62 -7.08 -11.42
C ALA A 69 7.74 -6.11 -10.62
N TRP A 70 7.07 -5.17 -11.30
CA TRP A 70 6.13 -4.24 -10.65
C TRP A 70 4.94 -4.97 -10.03
N MET A 71 4.34 -5.91 -10.75
CA MET A 71 3.24 -6.75 -10.24
C MET A 71 3.65 -7.46 -8.96
N ASN A 72 4.83 -8.10 -8.95
CA ASN A 72 5.32 -8.83 -7.78
C ASN A 72 5.64 -7.88 -6.60
N GLN A 73 6.24 -6.72 -6.86
CA GLN A 73 6.56 -5.75 -5.81
C GLN A 73 5.30 -5.19 -5.14
N ILE A 74 4.31 -4.81 -5.94
CA ILE A 74 3.04 -4.27 -5.43
C ILE A 74 2.25 -5.35 -4.69
N ALA A 75 2.22 -6.59 -5.20
CA ALA A 75 1.61 -7.72 -4.50
C ALA A 75 2.28 -8.00 -3.15
N GLY A 76 3.61 -7.89 -3.07
CA GLY A 76 4.35 -8.02 -1.81
C GLY A 76 3.97 -6.95 -0.79
N VAL A 77 3.95 -5.67 -1.20
CA VAL A 77 3.53 -4.56 -0.33
C VAL A 77 2.08 -4.75 0.14
N LEU A 78 1.18 -5.17 -0.75
CA LEU A 78 -0.21 -5.45 -0.38
C LEU A 78 -0.32 -6.54 0.70
N ALA A 79 0.44 -7.63 0.56
CA ALA A 79 0.48 -8.70 1.54
C ALA A 79 1.03 -8.24 2.91
N ASP A 80 2.05 -7.40 2.92
CA ASP A 80 2.61 -6.82 4.14
C ASP A 80 1.59 -5.90 4.85
N LEU A 81 0.85 -5.09 4.08
CA LEU A 81 -0.20 -4.22 4.63
C LEU A 81 -1.38 -5.01 5.19
N GLN A 82 -1.81 -6.08 4.50
CA GLN A 82 -2.84 -6.99 5.02
C GLN A 82 -2.39 -7.65 6.32
N SER A 83 -1.12 -8.08 6.39
CA SER A 83 -0.54 -8.68 7.61
C SER A 83 -0.53 -7.68 8.76
N LEU A 84 -0.13 -6.43 8.50
CA LEU A 84 -0.14 -5.37 9.51
C LEU A 84 -1.56 -5.06 9.99
N TYR A 85 -2.54 -5.00 9.09
CA TYR A 85 -3.94 -4.79 9.44
C TYR A 85 -4.45 -5.92 10.34
N ASN A 86 -4.20 -7.17 9.94
CA ASN A 86 -4.63 -8.36 10.68
C ASN A 86 -3.99 -8.45 12.07
N TYR A 87 -2.77 -7.94 12.23
CA TYR A 87 -2.11 -7.86 13.52
C TYR A 87 -2.71 -6.77 14.44
N LEU A 88 -2.96 -5.58 13.90
CA LEU A 88 -3.38 -4.42 14.69
C LEU A 88 -4.90 -4.36 14.95
N SER A 89 -5.73 -4.83 14.02
CA SER A 89 -7.19 -4.74 14.11
C SER A 89 -7.77 -5.45 15.35
N PRO A 90 -7.33 -6.67 15.73
CA PRO A 90 -7.82 -7.33 16.95
C PRO A 90 -7.44 -6.58 18.22
N ILE A 91 -6.23 -5.99 18.26
CA ILE A 91 -5.77 -5.17 19.40
C ILE A 91 -6.67 -3.95 19.55
N ALA A 92 -7.00 -3.27 18.44
CA ALA A 92 -7.90 -2.14 18.47
C ALA A 92 -9.32 -2.54 18.93
N HIS A 93 -9.87 -3.65 18.43
CA HIS A 93 -11.18 -4.12 18.85
C HIS A 93 -11.24 -4.46 20.34
N ALA A 94 -10.21 -5.15 20.87
CA ALA A 94 -10.16 -5.53 22.28
C ALA A 94 -10.17 -4.30 23.22
N VAL A 95 -9.44 -3.25 22.85
CA VAL A 95 -9.42 -1.97 23.59
C VAL A 95 -10.77 -1.27 23.53
N ASN A 96 -11.45 -1.29 22.37
CA ASN A 96 -12.78 -0.68 22.24
C ASN A 96 -13.84 -1.36 23.12
N THR A 97 -13.80 -2.69 23.24
CA THR A 97 -14.80 -3.48 23.99
C THR A 97 -14.54 -3.58 25.49
N SER A 98 -13.38 -3.10 25.96
CA SER A 98 -13.01 -3.10 27.38
C SER A 98 -13.30 -1.77 28.10
N HIS A 99 -13.93 -0.83 27.39
CA HIS A 99 -14.55 0.40 27.90
C HIS A 99 -16.08 0.29 27.86
#